data_AF-A0A9C8ZLK7-F1
#
_entry.id   AF-A0A9C8ZLK7-F1
#
_cell.length_a   1.000
_cell.length_b   1.000
_cell.length_c   1.000
_cell.angle_alpha   90.00
_cell.angle_beta   90.00
_cell.angle_gamma   90.00
#
_symmetry.space_group_name_H-M   'P 1'
#
loop_
_entity.id
_entity.type
_entity.pdbx_description
1 polymer ?
#
loop_
_entity_poly.entity_id
_entity_poly.type
_entity_poly.pdbx_seq_one_letter_code
_entity_poly.pdbx_strand_id
1 'polypeptide(L)' 'MLSAEEMHKIDKLLGAALVDQEVRRRLLRERDHDLLSEYKLTDETQAWLSTIQATSLMELARAIVPNV' A
#
# COMPACT_ATOMS: atom_id res chain seq x y z
N MET A 1 11.84 -0.96 -9.98
CA MET A 1 12.23 -0.09 -8.84
C MET A 1 11.15 0.97 -8.72
N LEU A 2 10.59 1.14 -7.52
CA LEU A 2 9.60 2.19 -7.27
C LEU A 2 10.27 3.57 -7.33
N SER A 3 9.59 4.54 -7.93
CA SER A 3 10.06 5.92 -7.90
C SER A 3 9.91 6.50 -6.48
N ALA A 4 10.70 7.53 -6.16
CA ALA A 4 10.56 8.25 -4.89
C ALA A 4 9.15 8.85 -4.72
N GLU A 5 8.49 9.22 -5.82
CA GLU A 5 7.13 9.73 -5.80
C GLU A 5 6.11 8.63 -5.44
N GLU A 6 6.23 7.45 -6.05
CA GLU A 6 5.36 6.31 -5.71
C GLU A 6 5.57 5.87 -4.26
N MET A 7 6.83 5.83 -3.78
CA MET A 7 7.12 5.52 -2.38
C MET A 7 6.48 6.53 -1.43
N HIS A 8 6.53 7.82 -1.76
CA HIS A 8 5.89 8.86 -0.95
C HIS A 8 4.36 8.70 -0.88
N LYS A 9 3.71 8.24 -1.96
CA LYS A 9 2.27 7.93 -1.96
C LYS A 9 1.97 6.70 -1.09
N ILE A 10 2.82 5.67 -1.16
CA ILE A 10 2.73 4.49 -0.31
C ILE A 10 2.89 4.85 1.17
N ASP A 11 3.84 5.73 1.52
CA ASP A 11 4.02 6.20 2.89
C ASP A 11 2.77 6.91 3.43
N LYS A 12 2.11 7.74 2.60
CA LYS A 12 0.84 8.38 2.97
C LYS A 12 -0.28 7.36 3.20
N LEU A 13 -0.35 6.33 2.36
CA LEU A 13 -1.31 5.24 2.50
C LEU A 13 -1.08 4.44 3.80
N LEU A 14 0.17 4.06 4.08
CA LEU A 14 0.54 3.39 5.32
C LEU A 14 0.26 4.27 6.54
N GLY A 15 0.58 5.56 6.46
CA GLY A 15 0.29 6.55 7.50
C GLY A 15 -1.20 6.65 7.83
N ALA A 16 -2.06 6.69 6.81
CA ALA A 16 -3.51 6.69 6.99
C ALA A 16 -4.00 5.38 7.61
N ALA A 17 -3.49 4.22 7.16
CA ALA A 17 -3.85 2.92 7.72
C ALA A 17 -3.43 2.73 9.19
N LEU A 18 -2.45 3.50 9.69
CA LEU A 18 -2.06 3.46 11.10
C LEU A 18 -3.12 4.09 12.01
N VAL A 19 -3.84 5.10 11.52
CA VAL A 19 -4.81 5.88 12.32
C VAL A 19 -6.26 5.54 11.98
N ASP A 20 -6.52 5.01 10.80
CA ASP A 20 -7.85 4.66 10.31
C ASP A 20 -7.98 3.14 10.09
N GLN A 21 -8.86 2.52 10.89
CA GLN A 21 -9.09 1.08 10.87
C GLN A 21 -9.79 0.62 9.58
N GLU A 22 -10.58 1.46 8.94
CA GLU A 22 -11.26 1.14 7.69
C GLU A 22 -10.28 1.16 6.53
N VAL A 23 -9.41 2.18 6.46
CA VAL A 23 -8.29 2.21 5.49
C VAL A 23 -7.41 0.98 5.67
N ARG A 24 -7.07 0.62 6.91
CA ARG A 24 -6.29 -0.59 7.20
C ARG A 24 -6.97 -1.87 6.73
N ARG A 25 -8.28 -1.98 6.92
CA ARG A 25 -9.09 -3.14 6.52
C ARG A 25 -9.12 -3.27 5.00
N ARG A 26 -9.44 -2.18 4.29
CA ARG A 26 -9.43 -2.09 2.83
C ARG A 26 -8.05 -2.43 2.25
N LEU A 27 -6.98 -1.91 2.86
CA LEU A 27 -5.60 -2.14 2.41
C LEU A 27 -5.13 -3.60 2.58
N LEU A 28 -5.32 -4.19 3.77
CA LEU A 28 -4.74 -5.51 4.08
C LEU A 28 -5.64 -6.69 3.70
N ARG A 29 -6.96 -6.55 3.88
CA ARG A 29 -7.89 -7.67 3.67
C ARG A 29 -8.49 -7.68 2.27
N GLU A 30 -8.90 -6.52 1.80
CA GLU A 30 -9.57 -6.40 0.50
C GLU A 30 -8.58 -6.15 -0.62
N ARG A 31 -7.41 -5.55 -0.30
CA ARG A 31 -6.43 -5.09 -1.30
C ARG A 31 -7.14 -4.23 -2.34
N ASP A 32 -7.96 -3.33 -1.82
CA ASP A 32 -8.96 -2.60 -2.57
C ASP A 32 -8.32 -1.65 -3.60
N HIS A 33 -8.56 -1.93 -4.88
CA HIS A 33 -8.05 -1.12 -5.99
C HIS A 33 -8.60 0.31 -6.00
N ASP A 34 -9.81 0.53 -5.50
CA ASP A 34 -10.38 1.88 -5.42
C ASP A 34 -9.61 2.69 -4.38
N LEU A 35 -9.27 2.08 -3.24
CA LEU A 35 -8.40 2.72 -2.24
C LEU A 35 -7.04 3.05 -2.85
N LEU A 36 -6.39 2.13 -3.55
CA LEU A 36 -5.07 2.39 -4.14
C LEU A 36 -5.12 3.51 -5.20
N SER A 37 -6.23 3.59 -5.95
CA SER A 37 -6.49 4.64 -6.93
C SER A 37 -6.74 6.00 -6.29
N GLU A 38 -7.38 6.07 -5.12
CA GLU A 38 -7.55 7.32 -4.33
C GLU A 38 -6.18 7.94 -3.98
N TYR A 39 -5.15 7.12 -3.75
CA TYR A 39 -3.77 7.56 -3.49
C TYR A 39 -2.95 7.86 -4.76
N LYS A 40 -3.57 7.79 -5.94
CA LYS A 40 -2.95 8.07 -7.25
C LYS A 40 -1.70 7.23 -7.53
N LEU A 41 -1.71 5.99 -7.05
CA LEU A 41 -0.69 4.99 -7.37
C LEU A 41 -0.86 4.54 -8.83
N THR A 42 0.25 4.32 -9.51
CA THR A 42 0.27 3.79 -10.87
C THR A 42 -0.33 2.39 -10.93
N ASP A 43 -0.95 2.02 -12.04
CA ASP A 43 -1.54 0.69 -12.22
C ASP A 43 -0.53 -0.44 -11.95
N GLU A 44 0.73 -0.25 -12.33
CA GLU A 44 1.84 -1.16 -12.02
C GLU A 44 2.04 -1.32 -10.50
N THR A 45 2.08 -0.21 -9.77
CA THR A 45 2.25 -0.22 -8.30
C THR A 45 1.02 -0.78 -7.60
N GLN A 46 -0.19 -0.51 -8.11
CA GLN A 46 -1.42 -1.10 -7.57
C GLN A 46 -1.45 -2.62 -7.76
N ALA A 47 -1.12 -3.09 -8.96
CA ALA A 47 -1.05 -4.51 -9.27
C ALA A 47 -0.01 -5.19 -8.38
N TRP A 48 1.18 -4.60 -8.23
CA TRP A 48 2.23 -5.11 -7.35
C TRP A 48 1.80 -5.16 -5.88
N LEU A 49 1.28 -4.07 -5.31
CA LEU A 49 0.82 -4.03 -3.91
C LEU A 49 -0.27 -5.08 -3.64
N SER A 50 -1.16 -5.31 -4.62
CA SER A 50 -2.24 -6.30 -4.50
C SER A 50 -1.74 -7.75 -4.48
N THR A 51 -0.51 -8.01 -4.95
CA THR A 51 0.12 -9.34 -4.82
C THR A 51 0.65 -9.63 -3.41
N ILE A 52 0.85 -8.59 -2.58
CA ILE A 52 1.44 -8.74 -1.25
C ILE A 52 0.40 -9.29 -0.29
N GLN A 53 0.64 -10.50 0.20
CA GLN A 53 -0.22 -11.16 1.20
C GLN A 53 0.21 -10.81 2.62
N ALA A 54 0.11 -9.54 2.98
CA ALA A 54 0.38 -9.08 4.35
C ALA A 54 -0.87 -9.16 5.22
N THR A 55 -0.71 -9.64 6.46
CA THR A 55 -1.76 -9.66 7.48
C THR A 55 -1.65 -8.49 8.46
N SER A 56 -0.53 -7.76 8.42
CA SER A 56 -0.28 -6.56 9.22
C SER A 56 0.42 -5.47 8.40
N LEU A 57 0.31 -4.22 8.86
CA LEU A 57 1.03 -3.10 8.24
C LEU A 57 2.55 -3.27 8.32
N MET A 58 3.04 -3.95 9.36
CA MET A 58 4.47 -4.22 9.51
C MET A 58 4.96 -5.24 8.48
N GLU A 59 4.17 -6.27 8.19
CA GLU A 59 4.46 -7.22 7.10
C GLU A 59 4.42 -6.55 5.74
N LEU A 60 3.43 -5.69 5.51
CA LEU A 60 3.32 -4.92 4.27
C LEU A 60 4.53 -4.02 4.06
N ALA A 61 4.91 -3.23 5.07
CA ALA A 61 6.09 -2.38 5.02
C ALA A 61 7.38 -3.17 4.74
N ARG A 62 7.54 -4.34 5.39
CA ARG A 62 8.67 -5.24 5.14
C ARG A 62 8.69 -5.85 3.75
N ALA A 63 7.55 -5.99 3.07
CA ALA A 63 7.51 -6.47 1.68
C ALA A 63 7.83 -5.35 0.67
N ILE A 64 7.58 -4.09 1.06
CA ILE A 64 7.85 -2.90 0.23
C ILE A 64 9.35 -2.56 0.23
N VAL A 65 9.97 -2.47 1.41
CA VAL A 65 11.38 -2.05 1.61
C VAL A 65 12.44 -2.87 0.82
N PRO A 66 12.38 -4.21 0.70
CA PRO A 66 13.38 -4.98 -0.04
C PRO A 66 13.31 -4.81 -1.57
N ASN A 67 12.28 -4.12 -2.09
CA ASN A 67 12.10 -3.85 -3.52
C ASN A 67 12.48 -2.40 -3.92
N VAL A 68 13.18 -1.69 -3.03
CA VAL A 68 13.66 -0.31 -3.23
C VAL A 68 15.14 -0.31 -3.57
#